data_AF-A0AAU3MVA7-F1
#
_entry.id   AF-A0AAU3MVA7-F1
#
_cell.length_a   1.000
_cell.length_b   1.000
_cell.length_c   1.000
_cell.angle_alpha   90.00
_cell.angle_beta   90.00
_cell.angle_gamma   90.00
#
_symmetry.space_group_name_H-M   'P 1'
#
loop_
_entity.id
_entity.type
_entity.pdbx_description
1 polymer ?
#
loop_
_entity_poly.entity_id
_entity_poly.type
_entity_poly.pdbx_seq_one_letter_code
_entity_poly.pdbx_strand_id
1 'polypeptide(L)'
;MAGDDDGGGTREAGESAKSGGARPPLGSRARDAIRERIVDRRYPQGSRLVEREVAEELRMSRVPVREALRSLVTEGLLELLPHSGVRVRRLARADVEHLYEVWEPLAVQASRLAARRVARAAPQEPEGLGALRGTLDVAERAAAADEGAREVAAHTAFHEGIVTLSGNPLLARTMEQLGWQLQLLFGLREEPAHMRAQHAVIFRHIVAGDEETAAASTLLHVRDSRSVALRSLFGDEGHDGRGHGRGDDHGDDAALYTSLY
;
A
#
# COMPACT_ATOMS: atom_id res chain seq x y z
N MET A 1 68.56 1.23 47.96
CA MET A 1 68.23 -0.11 47.45
C MET A 1 66.71 -0.13 47.27
N ALA A 2 66.23 -0.24 46.02
CA ALA A 2 64.85 -0.49 45.55
C ALA A 2 63.71 0.45 46.02
N GLY A 3 63.10 1.20 45.10
CA GLY A 3 61.68 1.06 44.69
C GLY A 3 60.90 2.28 45.24
N ASP A 4 59.99 2.98 44.56
CA ASP A 4 59.02 2.55 43.56
C ASP A 4 58.72 3.66 42.54
N ASP A 5 58.34 3.17 41.36
CA ASP A 5 58.10 3.86 40.12
C ASP A 5 56.63 4.36 40.00
N ASP A 6 56.48 5.20 39.00
CA ASP A 6 55.47 6.16 38.60
C ASP A 6 53.98 5.72 38.47
N GLY A 7 53.10 6.73 38.58
CA GLY A 7 51.97 6.96 37.68
C GLY A 7 50.78 5.99 37.68
N GLY A 8 49.67 6.38 38.31
CA GLY A 8 48.38 5.69 38.16
C GLY A 8 47.17 6.57 38.45
N GLY A 9 46.86 7.52 37.56
CA GLY A 9 45.61 8.27 37.59
C GLY A 9 44.44 7.43 37.08
N THR A 10 43.40 7.27 37.90
CA THR A 10 42.10 6.73 37.47
C THR A 10 41.08 7.86 37.38
N ARG A 11 40.94 8.38 36.16
CA ARG A 11 39.75 9.14 35.74
C ARG A 11 38.65 8.13 35.44
N GLU A 12 37.52 8.24 36.13
CA GLU A 12 36.32 7.47 35.83
C GLU A 12 35.74 7.90 34.47
N ALA A 13 35.86 7.00 33.49
CA ALA A 13 35.04 6.91 32.29
C ALA A 13 33.88 5.93 32.58
N GLY A 14 32.72 5.93 31.93
CA GLY A 14 32.25 6.64 30.74
C GLY A 14 30.73 6.78 30.82
N GLU A 15 30.17 7.86 30.31
CA GLU A 15 29.78 8.01 28.91
C GLU A 15 28.56 7.16 28.56
N SER A 16 27.40 7.81 28.71
CA SER A 16 26.10 7.35 28.23
C SER A 16 26.13 7.05 26.74
N ALA A 17 26.14 5.77 26.38
CA ALA A 17 25.86 5.33 25.03
C ALA A 17 24.39 5.61 24.67
N LYS A 18 24.13 6.76 24.05
CA LYS A 18 22.87 6.99 23.33
C LYS A 18 22.85 6.09 22.10
N SER A 19 21.85 5.22 22.05
CA SER A 19 21.41 4.47 20.87
C SER A 19 21.26 5.39 19.66
N GLY A 20 22.23 5.33 18.75
CA GLY A 20 22.18 6.00 17.45
C GLY A 20 21.47 5.12 16.43
N GLY A 21 20.17 5.33 16.24
CA GLY A 21 19.44 4.73 15.12
C GLY A 21 20.13 5.09 13.81
N ALA A 22 20.67 4.09 13.09
CA ALA A 22 21.38 4.31 11.85
C ALA A 22 20.49 5.07 10.86
N ARG A 23 20.95 6.23 10.39
CA ARG A 23 20.24 6.98 9.33
C ARG A 23 20.09 6.08 8.11
N PRO A 24 18.88 5.95 7.52
CA PRO A 24 18.68 5.10 6.36
C PRO A 24 19.61 5.51 5.21
N PRO A 25 20.10 4.55 4.39
CA PRO A 25 20.99 4.83 3.27
C PRO A 25 20.44 5.93 2.35
N LEU A 26 21.32 6.78 1.80
CA LEU A 26 20.88 7.93 0.99
C LEU A 26 20.01 7.54 -0.21
N GLY A 27 20.26 6.37 -0.84
CA GLY A 27 19.42 5.84 -1.90
C GLY A 27 17.99 5.52 -1.44
N SER A 28 17.83 4.92 -0.26
CA SER A 28 16.49 4.66 0.32
C SER A 28 15.75 5.96 0.64
N ARG A 29 16.46 6.97 1.16
CA ARG A 29 15.89 8.30 1.42
C ARG A 29 15.45 9.00 0.14
N ALA A 30 16.25 8.91 -0.92
CA ALA A 30 15.89 9.46 -2.23
C ALA A 30 14.64 8.77 -2.79
N ARG A 31 14.58 7.43 -2.70
CA ARG A 31 13.43 6.63 -3.12
C ARG A 31 12.16 7.04 -2.39
N ASP A 32 12.18 7.09 -1.07
CA ASP A 32 11.00 7.41 -0.27
C ASP A 32 10.53 8.85 -0.53
N ALA A 33 11.47 9.80 -0.69
CA ALA A 33 11.15 11.19 -1.04
C ALA A 33 10.56 11.35 -2.46
N ILE A 34 10.94 10.51 -3.41
CA ILE A 34 10.34 10.51 -4.76
C ILE A 34 8.95 9.88 -4.71
N ARG A 35 8.76 8.79 -3.95
CA ARG A 35 7.44 8.14 -3.76
C ARG A 35 6.43 9.12 -3.17
N GLU A 36 6.80 9.81 -2.10
CA GLU A 36 5.94 10.81 -1.46
C GLU A 36 5.49 11.89 -2.45
N ARG A 37 6.40 12.37 -3.31
CA ARG A 37 6.05 13.34 -4.37
C ARG A 37 5.13 12.78 -5.44
N ILE A 38 5.21 11.49 -5.75
CA ILE A 38 4.28 10.83 -6.69
C ILE A 38 2.89 10.73 -6.05
N VAL A 39 2.81 10.29 -4.78
CA VAL A 39 1.56 10.15 -4.03
C VAL A 39 0.88 11.51 -3.83
N ASP A 40 1.64 12.54 -3.44
CA ASP A 40 1.17 13.93 -3.28
C ASP A 40 0.89 14.64 -4.62
N ARG A 41 1.08 13.94 -5.77
CA ARG A 41 0.93 14.47 -7.13
C ARG A 41 1.84 15.65 -7.48
N ARG A 42 2.88 15.94 -6.67
CA ARG A 42 3.97 16.86 -7.06
C ARG A 42 4.71 16.35 -8.30
N TYR A 43 4.77 15.03 -8.47
CA TYR A 43 5.14 14.36 -9.71
C TYR A 43 3.89 13.68 -10.30
N PRO A 44 3.12 14.36 -11.17
CA PRO A 44 1.88 13.84 -11.72
C PRO A 44 2.10 12.60 -12.60
N GLN A 45 1.05 11.79 -12.79
CA GLN A 45 1.10 10.66 -13.71
C GLN A 45 1.48 11.10 -15.14
N GLY A 46 2.40 10.36 -15.74
CA GLY A 46 2.96 10.64 -17.05
C GLY A 46 4.03 11.74 -17.08
N SER A 47 4.31 12.42 -15.96
CA SER A 47 5.40 13.39 -15.89
C SER A 47 6.75 12.69 -16.04
N ARG A 48 7.66 13.32 -16.79
CA ARG A 48 9.03 12.85 -16.97
C ARG A 48 9.86 13.30 -15.77
N LEU A 49 10.63 12.38 -15.18
CA LEU A 49 11.60 12.70 -14.14
C LEU A 49 13.01 12.67 -14.72
N VAL A 50 13.69 13.81 -14.66
CA VAL A 50 15.07 13.97 -15.10
C VAL A 50 15.99 13.84 -13.89
N GLU A 51 16.92 12.88 -13.93
CA GLU A 51 17.81 12.54 -12.80
C GLU A 51 18.49 13.79 -12.19
N ARG A 52 18.97 14.70 -13.05
CA ARG A 52 19.64 15.92 -12.61
C ARG A 52 18.71 16.86 -11.83
N GLU A 53 17.49 17.06 -12.33
CA GLU A 53 16.50 17.96 -11.72
C GLU A 53 16.02 17.40 -10.37
N VAL A 54 15.76 16.09 -10.32
CA VAL A 54 15.39 15.42 -9.07
C VAL A 54 16.52 15.50 -8.04
N ALA A 55 17.78 15.34 -8.46
CA ALA A 55 18.93 15.47 -7.57
C ALA A 55 19.08 16.89 -7.01
N GLU A 56 18.88 17.92 -7.84
CA GLU A 56 18.86 19.32 -7.43
C GLU A 56 17.72 19.59 -6.43
N GLU A 57 16.50 19.10 -6.71
CA GLU A 57 15.33 19.27 -5.84
C GLU A 57 15.49 18.58 -4.47
N LEU A 58 16.02 17.35 -4.46
CA LEU A 58 16.28 16.59 -3.23
C LEU A 58 17.52 17.06 -2.47
N ARG A 59 18.32 17.96 -3.05
CA ARG A 59 19.64 18.36 -2.53
C ARG A 59 20.54 17.15 -2.27
N MET A 60 20.56 16.22 -3.22
CA MET A 60 21.35 14.98 -3.18
C MET A 60 22.26 14.88 -4.40
N SER A 61 23.29 14.02 -4.34
CA SER A 61 24.08 13.70 -5.53
C SER A 61 23.30 12.78 -6.48
N ARG A 62 23.78 12.66 -7.73
CA ARG A 62 23.09 11.89 -8.77
C ARG A 62 23.05 10.38 -8.54
N VAL A 63 24.06 9.83 -7.85
CA VAL A 63 24.18 8.38 -7.59
C VAL A 63 22.97 7.83 -6.80
N PRO A 64 22.65 8.33 -5.58
CA PRO A 64 21.52 7.82 -4.81
C PRO A 64 20.17 8.07 -5.51
N VAL A 65 20.04 9.16 -6.28
CA VAL A 65 18.83 9.44 -7.06
C VAL A 65 18.68 8.44 -8.20
N ARG A 66 19.75 8.12 -8.93
CA ARG A 66 19.73 7.12 -9.99
C ARG A 66 19.35 5.74 -9.47
N GLU A 67 19.91 5.34 -8.34
CA GLU A 67 19.56 4.08 -7.66
C GLU A 67 18.07 4.07 -7.25
N ALA A 68 17.58 5.17 -6.68
CA ALA A 68 16.19 5.33 -6.32
C ALA A 68 15.25 5.23 -7.54
N LEU A 69 15.53 5.95 -8.63
CA LEU A 69 14.74 5.89 -9.85
C LEU A 69 14.71 4.46 -10.43
N ARG A 70 15.83 3.72 -10.41
CA ARG A 70 15.88 2.32 -10.84
C ARG A 70 15.04 1.42 -9.95
N SER A 71 15.10 1.58 -8.63
CA SER A 71 14.24 0.84 -7.68
C SER A 71 12.77 1.08 -8.00
N LEU A 72 12.38 2.34 -8.22
CA LEU A 72 11.00 2.73 -8.50
C LEU A 72 10.48 2.23 -9.86
N VAL A 73 11.37 2.00 -10.82
CA VAL A 73 11.03 1.29 -12.06
C VAL A 73 10.72 -0.18 -11.76
N THR A 74 11.56 -0.87 -10.97
CA THR A 74 11.33 -2.27 -10.59
C THR A 74 10.02 -2.44 -9.79
N GLU A 75 9.66 -1.45 -8.99
CA GLU A 75 8.40 -1.42 -8.22
C GLU A 75 7.18 -1.03 -9.09
N GLY A 76 7.41 -0.61 -10.34
CA GLY A 76 6.36 -0.22 -11.28
C GLY A 76 5.75 1.17 -11.02
N LEU A 77 6.29 1.98 -10.11
CA LEU A 77 5.83 3.37 -9.95
C LEU A 77 6.31 4.26 -11.10
N LEU A 78 7.46 3.91 -11.66
CA LEU A 78 8.05 4.56 -12.83
C LEU A 78 8.18 3.56 -13.98
N GLU A 79 8.26 4.09 -15.19
CA GLU A 79 8.59 3.32 -16.39
C GLU A 79 9.76 3.97 -17.15
N LEU A 80 10.56 3.14 -17.81
CA LEU A 80 11.69 3.60 -18.63
C LEU A 80 11.19 4.26 -19.92
N LEU A 81 11.77 5.39 -20.26
CA LEU A 81 11.62 6.01 -21.58
C LEU A 81 12.79 5.62 -22.48
N PRO A 82 12.57 5.42 -23.79
CA PRO A 82 13.66 5.31 -24.75
C PRO A 82 14.59 6.53 -24.64
N HIS A 83 15.90 6.27 -24.49
CA HIS A 83 16.98 7.29 -24.52
C HIS A 83 17.10 8.21 -23.28
N SER A 84 17.05 7.65 -22.07
CA SER A 84 17.61 8.20 -20.81
C SER A 84 16.68 9.03 -19.93
N GLY A 85 15.45 8.57 -19.73
CA GLY A 85 14.56 9.13 -18.71
C GLY A 85 13.68 8.08 -18.08
N VAL A 86 13.01 8.48 -17.01
CA VAL A 86 11.88 7.73 -16.46
C VAL A 86 10.67 8.62 -16.43
N ARG A 87 9.50 8.01 -16.39
CA ARG A 87 8.22 8.69 -16.32
C ARG A 87 7.39 8.07 -15.20
N VAL A 88 6.62 8.89 -14.49
CA VAL A 88 5.60 8.39 -13.55
C VAL A 88 4.58 7.57 -14.32
N ARG A 89 4.38 6.30 -13.94
CA ARG A 89 3.48 5.40 -14.67
C ARG A 89 2.05 5.96 -14.67
N ARG A 90 1.36 5.87 -15.80
CA ARG A 90 -0.09 6.10 -15.88
C ARG A 90 -0.78 4.78 -15.62
N LEU A 91 -1.68 4.74 -14.64
CA LEU A 91 -2.43 3.51 -14.36
C LEU A 91 -3.47 3.29 -15.46
N ALA A 92 -3.30 2.24 -16.24
CA ALA A 92 -4.34 1.73 -17.13
C ALA A 92 -5.36 0.88 -16.36
N ARG A 93 -6.54 0.66 -16.95
CA ARG A 93 -7.58 -0.19 -16.38
C ARG A 93 -7.05 -1.59 -16.01
N ALA A 94 -6.29 -2.20 -16.92
CA ALA A 94 -5.68 -3.50 -16.72
C ALA A 94 -4.67 -3.51 -15.55
N ASP A 95 -3.91 -2.43 -15.32
CA ASP A 95 -2.98 -2.35 -14.18
C ASP A 95 -3.72 -2.43 -12.85
N VAL A 96 -4.87 -1.75 -12.76
CA VAL A 96 -5.74 -1.79 -11.58
C VAL A 96 -6.32 -3.19 -11.41
N GLU A 97 -6.81 -3.82 -12.48
CA GLU A 97 -7.34 -5.19 -12.42
C GLU A 97 -6.29 -6.20 -11.94
N HIS A 98 -5.10 -6.22 -12.55
CA HIS A 98 -4.00 -7.10 -12.14
C HIS A 98 -3.58 -6.87 -10.68
N LEU A 99 -3.56 -5.62 -10.21
CA LEU A 99 -3.25 -5.31 -8.82
C LEU A 99 -4.27 -5.93 -7.86
N TYR A 100 -5.57 -5.83 -8.16
CA TYR A 100 -6.62 -6.43 -7.34
C TYR A 100 -6.59 -7.96 -7.37
N GLU A 101 -6.27 -8.58 -8.51
CA GLU A 101 -6.14 -10.05 -8.64
C GLU A 101 -5.07 -10.63 -7.70
N VAL A 102 -4.00 -9.86 -7.44
CA VAL A 102 -2.94 -10.25 -6.50
C VAL A 102 -3.27 -9.81 -5.07
N TRP A 103 -3.78 -8.60 -4.89
CA TRP A 103 -4.05 -8.03 -3.56
C TRP A 103 -5.19 -8.75 -2.83
N GLU A 104 -6.30 -9.08 -3.52
CA GLU A 104 -7.47 -9.73 -2.94
C GLU A 104 -7.13 -11.00 -2.14
N PRO A 105 -6.50 -12.04 -2.72
CA PRO A 105 -6.20 -13.26 -1.97
C PRO A 105 -5.22 -13.02 -0.81
N LEU A 106 -4.31 -12.05 -0.93
CA LEU A 106 -3.33 -11.74 0.09
C LEU A 106 -3.95 -10.99 1.27
N ALA A 107 -4.84 -10.02 1.01
CA ALA A 107 -5.60 -9.30 2.03
C ALA A 107 -6.54 -10.25 2.79
N VAL A 108 -7.26 -11.11 2.06
CA VAL A 108 -8.16 -12.12 2.65
C VAL A 108 -7.37 -13.06 3.58
N GLN A 109 -6.22 -13.54 3.12
CA GLN A 109 -5.38 -14.42 3.94
C GLN A 109 -4.79 -13.70 5.15
N ALA A 110 -4.46 -12.40 5.04
CA ALA A 110 -3.99 -11.60 6.16
C ALA A 110 -5.04 -11.54 7.28
N SER A 111 -6.29 -11.22 6.94
CA SER A 111 -7.40 -11.16 7.89
C SER A 111 -7.70 -12.52 8.52
N ARG A 112 -7.67 -13.60 7.72
CA ARG A 112 -7.85 -14.97 8.24
C ARG A 112 -6.79 -15.30 9.29
N LEU A 113 -5.52 -15.05 8.98
CA LEU A 113 -4.41 -15.32 9.90
C LEU A 113 -4.43 -14.41 11.14
N ALA A 114 -4.84 -13.15 10.99
CA ALA A 114 -5.02 -12.23 12.11
C ALA A 114 -6.10 -12.74 13.07
N ALA A 115 -7.26 -13.15 12.55
CA ALA A 115 -8.33 -13.74 13.36
C ALA A 115 -7.88 -15.02 14.08
N ARG A 116 -7.19 -15.93 13.36
CA ARG A 116 -6.57 -17.12 13.96
C ARG A 116 -5.63 -16.79 15.12
N ARG A 117 -4.81 -15.75 14.96
CA ARG A 117 -3.86 -15.33 16.00
C ARG A 117 -4.58 -14.78 17.22
N VAL A 118 -5.65 -14.00 17.03
CA VAL A 118 -6.53 -13.53 18.13
C VAL A 118 -7.15 -14.73 18.86
N ALA A 119 -7.75 -15.67 18.14
CA ALA A 119 -8.37 -16.86 18.74
C ALA A 119 -7.39 -17.68 19.59
N ARG A 120 -6.14 -17.83 19.12
CA ARG A 120 -5.09 -18.59 19.83
C ARG A 120 -4.52 -17.86 21.05
N ALA A 121 -4.61 -16.54 21.08
CA ALA A 121 -4.10 -15.74 22.20
C ALA A 121 -5.09 -15.67 23.36
N ALA A 122 -6.37 -15.99 23.14
CA ALA A 122 -7.40 -15.87 24.16
C ALA A 122 -7.07 -16.65 25.46
N PRO A 123 -7.33 -16.06 26.65
CA PRO A 123 -8.02 -14.78 26.90
C PRO A 123 -7.14 -13.52 26.78
N GLN A 124 -5.84 -13.64 26.47
CA GLN A 124 -4.94 -12.51 26.27
C GLN A 124 -5.14 -11.87 24.89
N GLU A 125 -4.91 -10.56 24.81
CA GLU A 125 -4.86 -9.87 23.50
C GLU A 125 -3.49 -10.06 22.86
N PRO A 126 -3.42 -10.40 21.56
CA PRO A 126 -2.14 -10.43 20.86
C PRO A 126 -1.58 -9.00 20.71
N GLU A 127 -0.25 -8.91 20.75
CA GLU A 127 0.46 -7.67 20.44
C GLU A 127 0.00 -7.08 19.09
N GLY A 128 -0.21 -5.77 19.05
CA GLY A 128 -0.64 -5.04 17.87
C GLY A 128 -2.16 -4.89 17.72
N LEU A 129 -2.99 -5.66 18.43
CA LEU A 129 -4.45 -5.54 18.32
C LEU A 129 -4.98 -4.17 18.79
N GLY A 130 -4.47 -3.66 19.91
CA GLY A 130 -4.81 -2.32 20.40
C GLY A 130 -4.34 -1.21 19.46
N ALA A 131 -3.18 -1.36 18.82
CA ALA A 131 -2.71 -0.42 17.81
C ALA A 131 -3.62 -0.42 16.57
N LEU A 132 -4.05 -1.61 16.13
CA LEU A 132 -5.01 -1.76 15.04
C LEU A 132 -6.35 -1.08 15.37
N ARG A 133 -6.89 -1.25 16.58
CA ARG A 133 -8.08 -0.51 17.04
C ARG A 133 -7.86 1.00 16.95
N GLY A 134 -6.72 1.48 17.44
CA GLY A 134 -6.38 2.90 17.44
C GLY A 134 -6.39 3.55 16.06
N THR A 135 -6.08 2.80 14.99
CA THR A 135 -6.20 3.32 13.61
C THR A 135 -7.63 3.66 13.23
N LEU A 136 -8.62 2.86 13.65
CA LEU A 136 -10.04 3.14 13.43
C LEU A 136 -10.51 4.35 14.22
N ASP A 137 -10.06 4.49 15.47
CA ASP A 137 -10.38 5.67 16.29
C ASP A 137 -9.81 6.96 15.69
N VAL A 138 -8.62 6.88 15.05
CA VAL A 138 -8.05 8.02 14.31
C VAL A 138 -8.89 8.32 13.07
N ALA A 139 -9.30 7.30 12.31
CA ALA A 139 -10.13 7.48 11.12
C ALA A 139 -11.49 8.14 11.48
N GLU A 140 -12.16 7.67 12.54
CA GLU A 140 -13.43 8.22 13.00
C GLU A 140 -13.29 9.70 13.43
N ARG A 141 -12.25 10.04 14.19
CA ARG A 141 -11.97 11.43 14.57
C ARG A 141 -11.65 12.32 13.37
N ALA A 142 -10.88 11.81 12.41
CA ALA A 142 -10.54 12.54 11.19
C ALA A 142 -11.79 12.80 10.34
N ALA A 143 -12.67 11.81 10.21
CA ALA A 143 -13.96 11.95 9.52
C ALA A 143 -14.85 13.01 10.17
N ALA A 144 -14.94 13.01 11.52
CA ALA A 144 -15.73 14.00 12.26
C ALA A 144 -15.18 15.43 12.15
N ALA A 145 -13.88 15.57 11.86
CA ALA A 145 -13.19 16.86 11.68
C ALA A 145 -13.08 17.29 10.20
N ASP A 146 -13.66 16.55 9.25
CA ASP A 146 -13.53 16.78 7.80
C ASP A 146 -12.07 16.75 7.30
N GLU A 147 -11.22 15.97 7.98
CA GLU A 147 -9.80 15.78 7.65
C GLU A 147 -9.60 14.57 6.72
N GLY A 148 -10.18 14.62 5.50
CA GLY A 148 -10.23 13.47 4.59
C GLY A 148 -8.88 12.80 4.29
N ALA A 149 -7.80 13.58 4.12
CA ALA A 149 -6.45 13.03 3.91
C ALA A 149 -5.96 12.20 5.11
N ARG A 150 -6.29 12.64 6.33
CA ARG A 150 -5.93 11.92 7.57
C ARG A 150 -6.78 10.67 7.76
N GLU A 151 -8.06 10.72 7.38
CA GLU A 151 -8.95 9.55 7.37
C GLU A 151 -8.40 8.46 6.44
N VAL A 152 -8.03 8.82 5.20
CA VAL A 152 -7.45 7.89 4.22
C VAL A 152 -6.14 7.28 4.74
N ALA A 153 -5.26 8.09 5.33
CA ALA A 153 -4.03 7.60 5.94
C ALA A 153 -4.30 6.60 7.09
N ALA A 154 -5.33 6.86 7.90
CA ALA A 154 -5.71 5.97 8.99
C ALA A 154 -6.30 4.63 8.51
N HIS A 155 -7.14 4.63 7.48
CA HIS A 155 -7.60 3.37 6.85
C HIS A 155 -6.47 2.60 6.15
N THR A 156 -5.52 3.30 5.53
CA THR A 156 -4.32 2.65 4.98
C THR A 156 -3.53 1.94 6.09
N ALA A 157 -3.29 2.63 7.21
CA ALA A 157 -2.62 2.06 8.37
C ALA A 157 -3.40 0.90 9.01
N PHE A 158 -4.74 0.92 8.93
CA PHE A 158 -5.58 -0.20 9.39
C PHE A 158 -5.28 -1.48 8.61
N HIS A 159 -5.23 -1.43 7.27
CA HIS A 159 -4.90 -2.60 6.46
C HIS A 159 -3.47 -3.11 6.68
N GLU A 160 -2.49 -2.20 6.80
CA GLU A 160 -1.10 -2.54 7.16
C GLU A 160 -1.03 -3.19 8.56
N GLY A 161 -1.87 -2.73 9.49
CA GLY A 161 -2.02 -3.29 10.82
C GLY A 161 -2.57 -4.72 10.80
N ILE A 162 -3.55 -5.03 9.95
CA ILE A 162 -4.06 -6.41 9.77
C ILE A 162 -2.94 -7.33 9.28
N VAL A 163 -2.15 -6.86 8.31
CA VAL A 163 -1.02 -7.62 7.76
C VAL A 163 0.02 -7.91 8.84
N THR A 164 0.35 -6.91 9.66
CA THR A 164 1.24 -7.10 10.82
C THR A 164 0.65 -8.08 11.83
N LEU A 165 -0.63 -7.92 12.18
CA LEU A 165 -1.35 -8.76 13.13
C LEU A 165 -1.47 -10.22 12.66
N SER A 166 -1.42 -10.48 11.35
CA SER A 166 -1.37 -11.84 10.80
C SER A 166 -0.18 -12.66 11.34
N GLY A 167 0.89 -11.98 11.79
CA GLY A 167 2.10 -12.61 12.30
C GLY A 167 2.87 -13.41 11.24
N ASN A 168 2.59 -13.20 9.95
CA ASN A 168 3.27 -13.88 8.85
C ASN A 168 4.27 -12.92 8.17
N PRO A 169 5.58 -13.05 8.46
CA PRO A 169 6.59 -12.13 7.94
C PRO A 169 6.79 -12.26 6.43
N LEU A 170 6.46 -13.41 5.82
CA LEU A 170 6.51 -13.54 4.36
C LEU A 170 5.36 -12.75 3.73
N LEU A 171 4.15 -12.89 4.26
CA LEU A 171 2.98 -12.13 3.79
C LEU A 171 3.23 -10.62 3.94
N ALA A 172 3.77 -10.18 5.08
CA ALA A 172 4.10 -8.78 5.31
C ALA A 172 5.05 -8.22 4.24
N ARG A 173 6.17 -8.90 3.96
CA ARG A 173 7.11 -8.48 2.92
C ARG A 173 6.48 -8.47 1.51
N THR A 174 5.61 -9.43 1.21
CA THR A 174 4.90 -9.44 -0.08
C THR A 174 3.92 -8.27 -0.19
N MET A 175 3.21 -7.92 0.90
CA MET A 175 2.33 -6.74 0.94
C MET A 175 3.09 -5.42 0.88
N GLU A 176 4.26 -5.32 1.50
CA GLU A 176 5.11 -4.13 1.38
C GLU A 176 5.50 -3.83 -0.08
N GLN A 177 5.68 -4.85 -0.91
CA GLN A 177 5.97 -4.68 -2.33
C GLN A 177 4.80 -4.09 -3.12
N LEU A 178 3.56 -4.39 -2.72
CA LEU A 178 2.34 -3.83 -3.32
C LEU A 178 1.92 -2.51 -2.68
N GLY A 179 2.37 -2.23 -1.45
CA GLY A 179 1.88 -1.14 -0.60
C GLY A 179 1.89 0.21 -1.30
N TRP A 180 2.96 0.55 -2.03
CA TRP A 180 3.05 1.83 -2.73
C TRP A 180 2.13 1.93 -3.95
N GLN A 181 1.89 0.82 -4.65
CA GLN A 181 0.93 0.80 -5.76
C GLN A 181 -0.50 0.95 -5.24
N LEU A 182 -0.81 0.34 -4.09
CA LEU A 182 -2.08 0.51 -3.40
C LEU A 182 -2.26 1.94 -2.86
N GLN A 183 -1.24 2.52 -2.23
CA GLN A 183 -1.26 3.92 -1.77
C GLN A 183 -1.45 4.90 -2.92
N LEU A 184 -0.76 4.69 -4.05
CA LEU A 184 -0.98 5.47 -5.26
C LEU A 184 -2.43 5.32 -5.75
N LEU A 185 -2.93 4.10 -5.85
CA LEU A 185 -4.31 3.83 -6.28
C LEU A 185 -5.34 4.53 -5.39
N PHE A 186 -5.18 4.42 -4.07
CA PHE A 186 -6.10 5.03 -3.10
C PHE A 186 -6.00 6.55 -3.09
N GLY A 187 -4.81 7.13 -3.27
CA GLY A 187 -4.62 8.58 -3.41
C GLY A 187 -5.20 9.18 -4.70
N LEU A 188 -5.64 8.37 -5.66
CA LEU A 188 -6.26 8.82 -6.90
C LEU A 188 -7.79 8.93 -6.81
N ARG A 189 -8.40 8.43 -5.73
CA ARG A 189 -9.85 8.37 -5.57
C ARG A 189 -10.28 8.74 -4.16
N GLU A 190 -11.51 9.20 -4.02
CA GLU A 190 -12.15 9.25 -2.71
C GLU A 190 -12.70 7.86 -2.35
N GLU A 191 -12.68 7.52 -1.07
CA GLU A 191 -13.31 6.30 -0.57
C GLU A 191 -14.75 6.58 -0.13
N PRO A 192 -15.77 5.91 -0.67
CA PRO A 192 -17.16 6.12 -0.27
C PRO A 192 -17.45 5.74 1.18
N ALA A 193 -18.39 6.44 1.81
CA ALA A 193 -18.72 6.25 3.23
C ALA A 193 -19.09 4.80 3.62
N HIS A 194 -19.75 4.05 2.72
CA HIS A 194 -20.10 2.64 3.00
C HIS A 194 -18.85 1.75 3.14
N MET A 195 -17.80 2.00 2.36
CA MET A 195 -16.54 1.26 2.48
C MET A 195 -15.82 1.60 3.79
N ARG A 196 -15.84 2.88 4.17
CA ARG A 196 -15.25 3.34 5.44
C ARG A 196 -15.89 2.62 6.63
N ALA A 197 -17.20 2.40 6.59
CA ALA A 197 -17.92 1.62 7.59
C ALA A 197 -17.56 0.11 7.61
N GLN A 198 -17.08 -0.47 6.50
CA GLN A 198 -16.69 -1.89 6.43
C GLN A 198 -15.44 -2.19 7.27
N HIS A 199 -14.52 -1.23 7.48
CA HIS A 199 -13.33 -1.44 8.30
C HIS A 199 -13.68 -1.86 9.73
N ALA A 200 -14.70 -1.24 10.33
CA ALA A 200 -15.20 -1.62 11.66
C ALA A 200 -15.79 -3.04 11.69
N VAL A 201 -16.44 -3.47 10.60
CA VAL A 201 -16.99 -4.82 10.44
C VAL A 201 -15.85 -5.85 10.34
N ILE A 202 -14.85 -5.59 9.51
CA ILE A 202 -13.66 -6.46 9.37
C ILE A 202 -12.97 -6.62 10.72
N PHE A 203 -12.72 -5.50 11.42
CA PHE A 203 -12.07 -5.54 12.74
C PHE A 203 -12.86 -6.38 13.75
N ARG A 204 -14.20 -6.22 13.79
CA ARG A 204 -15.05 -7.02 14.68
C ARG A 204 -14.92 -8.51 14.42
N HIS A 205 -14.87 -8.93 13.15
CA HIS A 205 -14.70 -10.34 12.82
C HIS A 205 -13.30 -10.87 13.16
N ILE A 206 -12.26 -10.04 12.99
CA ILE A 206 -10.91 -10.38 13.44
C ILE A 206 -10.88 -10.58 14.97
N VAL A 207 -11.49 -9.66 15.73
CA VAL A 207 -11.54 -9.76 17.20
C VAL A 207 -12.36 -10.94 17.70
N ALA A 208 -13.41 -11.32 16.98
CA ALA A 208 -14.17 -12.53 17.28
C ALA A 208 -13.34 -13.83 17.11
N GLY A 209 -12.17 -13.76 16.46
CA GLY A 209 -11.32 -14.91 16.19
C GLY A 209 -11.89 -15.86 15.13
N ASP A 210 -12.94 -15.45 14.42
CA ASP A 210 -13.56 -16.23 13.36
C ASP A 210 -12.82 -16.01 12.04
N GLU A 211 -12.00 -16.99 11.69
CA GLU A 211 -11.17 -17.02 10.48
C GLU A 211 -11.96 -16.80 9.19
N GLU A 212 -13.09 -17.48 9.03
CA GLU A 212 -13.84 -17.47 7.77
C GLU A 212 -14.70 -16.22 7.65
N THR A 213 -15.29 -15.74 8.75
CA THR A 213 -16.06 -14.49 8.72
C THR A 213 -15.14 -13.27 8.53
N ALA A 214 -13.93 -13.28 9.10
CA ALA A 214 -12.92 -12.24 8.84
C ALA A 214 -12.45 -12.26 7.37
N ALA A 215 -12.22 -13.44 6.81
CA ALA A 215 -11.88 -13.62 5.40
C ALA A 215 -13.00 -13.11 4.47
N ALA A 216 -14.25 -13.51 4.72
CA ALA A 216 -15.40 -13.15 3.88
C ALA A 216 -15.70 -11.64 3.91
N SER A 217 -15.65 -11.00 5.08
CA SER A 217 -15.85 -9.55 5.18
C SER A 217 -14.74 -8.75 4.50
N THR A 218 -13.49 -9.23 4.57
CA THR A 218 -12.37 -8.61 3.83
C THR A 218 -12.52 -8.77 2.33
N LEU A 219 -12.95 -9.95 1.86
CA LEU A 219 -13.20 -10.23 0.45
C LEU A 219 -14.23 -9.25 -0.14
N LEU A 220 -15.36 -9.07 0.55
CA LEU A 220 -16.40 -8.13 0.14
C LEU A 220 -15.85 -6.71 0.04
N HIS A 221 -15.11 -6.27 1.05
CA HIS A 221 -14.50 -4.93 1.05
C HIS A 221 -13.52 -4.71 -0.10
N VAL A 222 -12.65 -5.68 -0.40
CA VAL A 222 -11.69 -5.57 -1.51
C VAL A 222 -12.42 -5.53 -2.87
N ARG A 223 -13.49 -6.31 -3.04
CA ARG A 223 -14.31 -6.30 -4.27
C ARG A 223 -15.07 -5.00 -4.46
N ASP A 224 -15.58 -4.42 -3.37
CA ASP A 224 -16.18 -3.10 -3.39
C ASP A 224 -15.14 -2.04 -3.75
N SER A 225 -13.95 -2.11 -3.14
CA SER A 225 -12.80 -1.25 -3.45
C SER A 225 -12.42 -1.32 -4.93
N ARG A 226 -12.37 -2.53 -5.51
CA ARG A 226 -12.14 -2.74 -6.94
C ARG A 226 -13.19 -2.05 -7.79
N SER A 227 -14.45 -2.29 -7.48
CA SER A 227 -15.58 -1.75 -8.23
C SER A 227 -15.61 -0.23 -8.18
N VAL A 228 -15.37 0.36 -7.01
CA VAL A 228 -15.25 1.81 -6.82
C VAL A 228 -14.06 2.36 -7.58
N ALA A 229 -12.87 1.75 -7.46
CA ALA A 229 -11.67 2.22 -8.13
C ALA A 229 -11.82 2.23 -9.66
N LEU A 230 -12.38 1.17 -10.24
CA LEU A 230 -12.60 1.09 -11.69
C LEU A 230 -13.58 2.18 -12.17
N ARG A 231 -14.71 2.34 -11.48
CA ARG A 231 -15.70 3.37 -11.83
C ARG A 231 -15.15 4.79 -11.68
N SER A 232 -14.48 5.09 -10.57
CA SER A 232 -13.96 6.43 -10.29
C SER A 232 -12.83 6.84 -11.25
N LEU A 233 -12.00 5.89 -11.69
CA LEU A 233 -10.85 6.18 -12.54
C LEU A 233 -11.14 6.11 -14.05
N PHE A 234 -12.11 5.27 -14.47
CA PHE A 234 -12.35 4.97 -15.88
C PHE A 234 -13.82 5.13 -16.31
N GLY A 235 -14.73 5.49 -15.41
CA GLY A 235 -16.17 5.53 -15.68
C GLY A 235 -16.80 4.14 -15.79
N ASP A 236 -18.07 4.07 -16.22
CA ASP A 236 -18.82 2.83 -16.37
C ASP A 236 -18.54 2.08 -17.70
N GLU A 237 -17.48 2.44 -18.43
CA GLU A 237 -17.17 1.79 -19.72
C GLU A 237 -16.53 0.41 -19.54
N GLY A 238 -17.24 -0.62 -20.02
CA GLY A 238 -16.76 -2.00 -19.99
C GLY A 238 -17.65 -3.10 -20.58
N HIS A 239 -18.59 -2.78 -21.49
CA HIS A 239 -19.15 -3.74 -22.44
C HIS A 239 -19.41 -3.08 -23.81
N ASP A 240 -18.45 -2.33 -24.34
CA ASP A 240 -18.51 -1.91 -25.75
C ASP A 240 -17.15 -2.12 -26.42
N GLY A 241 -17.04 -3.30 -27.03
CA GLY A 241 -15.86 -3.76 -27.73
C GLY A 241 -16.22 -4.54 -28.99
N ARG A 242 -17.22 -4.10 -29.77
CA ARG A 242 -17.37 -4.42 -31.21
C ARG A 242 -18.05 -3.27 -31.94
N GLY A 243 -17.23 -2.39 -32.49
CA GLY A 243 -17.72 -1.27 -33.29
C GLY A 243 -16.71 -0.83 -34.34
N HIS A 244 -16.32 -1.70 -35.26
CA HIS A 244 -15.80 -1.28 -36.57
C HIS A 244 -15.95 -2.37 -37.63
N GLY A 245 -16.60 -2.01 -38.75
CA GLY A 245 -16.47 -2.70 -40.03
C GLY A 245 -17.78 -3.21 -40.63
N ARG A 246 -18.42 -2.37 -41.45
CA ARG A 246 -19.53 -2.74 -42.36
C ARG A 246 -19.16 -3.91 -43.28
N GLY A 247 -20.13 -4.78 -43.52
CA GLY A 247 -20.19 -5.72 -44.62
C GLY A 247 -21.57 -6.35 -44.64
N ASP A 248 -22.44 -5.85 -45.53
CA ASP A 248 -23.73 -6.43 -45.84
C ASP A 248 -23.56 -7.89 -46.31
N ASP A 249 -24.42 -8.82 -45.87
CA ASP A 249 -25.47 -9.41 -46.72
C ASP A 249 -25.98 -10.79 -46.19
N HIS A 250 -27.32 -10.88 -46.05
CA HIS A 250 -28.22 -12.04 -46.12
C HIS A 250 -28.14 -13.21 -45.11
N GLY A 251 -29.33 -13.53 -44.55
CA GLY A 251 -29.73 -14.91 -44.26
C GLY A 251 -30.47 -15.10 -42.94
N ASP A 252 -31.79 -15.29 -43.02
CA ASP A 252 -32.65 -15.90 -41.98
C ASP A 252 -31.97 -17.08 -41.27
N ASP A 253 -32.10 -17.19 -39.94
CA ASP A 253 -32.87 -18.29 -39.35
C ASP A 253 -33.15 -18.09 -37.86
N ALA A 254 -34.20 -18.78 -37.44
CA ALA A 254 -34.96 -18.58 -36.22
C ALA A 254 -34.37 -19.21 -34.95
N ALA A 255 -34.76 -18.60 -33.83
CA ALA A 255 -35.26 -19.24 -32.61
C ALA A 255 -34.31 -19.91 -31.58
N LEU A 256 -34.72 -19.68 -30.32
CA LEU A 256 -34.47 -20.46 -29.09
C LEU A 256 -33.09 -20.31 -28.41
N TYR A 257 -33.07 -19.70 -27.22
CA TYR A 257 -33.19 -20.48 -25.97
C TYR A 257 -33.33 -19.57 -24.74
N THR A 258 -34.35 -19.89 -23.95
CA THR A 258 -34.62 -19.43 -22.60
C THR A 258 -33.98 -20.41 -21.61
N SER A 259 -33.41 -19.87 -20.52
CA SER A 259 -33.23 -20.49 -19.19
C SER A 259 -32.40 -21.79 -19.06
N LEU A 260 -31.35 -21.74 -18.21
CA LEU A 260 -31.19 -22.53 -16.98
C LEU A 260 -29.72 -22.51 -16.53
N TYR A 261 -29.43 -21.81 -15.44
CA TYR A 261 -28.78 -22.25 -14.18
C TYR A 261 -28.37 -21.04 -13.35
#